data_AF-A0AAW0LY63-F1
#
_entry.id   AF-A0AAW0LY63-F1
#
_cell.length_a   1.000
_cell.length_b   1.000
_cell.length_c   1.000
_cell.angle_alpha   90.00
_cell.angle_beta   90.00
_cell.angle_gamma   90.00
#
_symmetry.space_group_name_H-M   'P 1'
#
loop_
_entity.id
_entity.type
_entity.pdbx_description
1 polymer ?
#
loop_
_entity_poly.entity_id
_entity_poly.type
_entity_poly.pdbx_seq_one_letter_code
_entity_poly.pdbx_strand_id
1 'polypeptide(L)'
;MESAFASASAITDQRQKIEQYKHILATVISSNDVVRAKKFIDHVLSDDVPLVVLIIREKLAELYESEQQWSKAAQMLSGIDLDSGMRVIDDAFRLTKCVQIARLYLEDDDAVNAEAFINKASFLVSNSQQEVLNLQYKVCYARILDLKRKFLEAALRYYDISQIEKRQIGDEEIDEEALEQALSAAVTCTILAAAGPQRSRVLATLYKDERCSKLKIYPILQKVYLERILRKPEIDAFAEELKAHQKALLPDNFTVLDRAMIEHNLLSASKLYTNISFDELGTLLGIDPHKAEKIASRMIYEDRMRGSIDQVEAVIHFEDDTEELQQWDQQIVGLCQALNDVLDSMAKKGLAIPV
;
A
#
# COMPACT_ATOMS: atom_id res chain seq x y z
N MET A 1 8.71 -38.16 35.90
CA MET A 1 8.61 -37.08 34.91
C MET A 1 9.67 -36.02 35.16
N GLU A 2 9.83 -35.52 36.39
CA GLU A 2 10.97 -34.65 36.77
C GLU A 2 12.33 -35.28 36.43
N SER A 3 12.50 -36.60 36.63
CA SER A 3 13.72 -37.31 36.18
C SER A 3 13.91 -37.30 34.66
N ALA A 4 12.83 -37.41 33.88
CA ALA A 4 12.88 -37.35 32.42
C ALA A 4 13.23 -35.93 31.95
N PHE A 5 12.67 -34.90 32.59
CA PHE A 5 12.99 -33.50 32.34
C PHE A 5 14.44 -33.15 32.66
N ALA A 6 14.93 -33.56 33.83
CA ALA A 6 16.33 -33.37 34.22
C ALA A 6 17.30 -34.11 33.27
N SER A 7 16.93 -35.33 32.84
CA SER A 7 17.72 -36.07 31.86
C SER A 7 17.76 -35.38 30.50
N ALA A 8 16.63 -34.79 30.06
CA ALA A 8 16.51 -34.12 28.78
C ALA A 8 17.19 -32.75 28.80
N SER A 9 17.11 -31.99 29.91
CA SER A 9 17.76 -30.69 30.04
C SER A 9 19.29 -30.79 30.03
N ALA A 10 19.84 -31.88 30.59
CA ALA A 10 21.27 -32.16 30.67
C ALA A 10 21.93 -32.59 29.34
N ILE A 11 21.15 -32.89 28.30
CA ILE A 11 21.70 -33.26 26.98
C ILE A 11 22.35 -32.02 26.34
N THR A 12 23.63 -32.13 25.99
CA THR A 12 24.40 -31.07 25.30
C THR A 12 24.13 -31.03 23.80
N ASP A 13 23.94 -32.18 23.15
CA ASP A 13 23.59 -32.25 21.73
C ASP A 13 22.14 -31.80 21.50
N GLN A 14 21.94 -30.75 20.71
CA GLN A 14 20.61 -30.18 20.52
C GLN A 14 19.66 -31.12 19.79
N ARG A 15 20.13 -31.88 18.80
CA ARG A 15 19.28 -32.76 18.02
C ARG A 15 18.73 -33.89 18.89
N GLN A 16 19.58 -34.50 19.72
CA GLN A 16 19.19 -35.49 20.71
C GLN A 16 18.27 -34.89 21.78
N LYS A 17 18.57 -33.68 22.24
CA LYS A 17 17.72 -32.96 23.21
C LYS A 17 16.30 -32.78 22.66
N ILE A 18 16.17 -32.32 21.42
CA ILE A 18 14.87 -32.13 20.74
C ILE A 18 14.11 -33.46 20.61
N GLU A 19 14.77 -34.54 20.17
CA GLU A 19 14.11 -35.85 20.05
C GLU A 19 13.65 -36.40 21.41
N GLN A 20 14.44 -36.20 22.47
CA GLN A 20 14.05 -36.55 23.83
C GLN A 20 12.78 -35.80 24.26
N TYR A 21 12.71 -34.48 24.01
CA TYR A 21 11.53 -33.68 24.31
C TYR A 21 10.31 -34.03 23.46
N LYS A 22 10.49 -34.41 22.18
CA LYS A 22 9.41 -34.94 21.34
C LYS A 22 8.84 -36.22 21.92
N HIS A 23 9.69 -37.14 22.39
CA HIS A 23 9.23 -38.39 22.96
C HIS A 23 8.47 -38.17 24.28
N ILE A 24 8.95 -37.25 25.12
CA ILE A 24 8.26 -36.85 26.35
C ILE A 24 6.90 -36.22 26.01
N LEU A 25 6.84 -35.32 25.02
CA LEU A 25 5.60 -34.69 24.57
C LEU A 25 4.58 -35.72 24.06
N ALA A 26 5.02 -36.67 23.23
CA ALA A 26 4.16 -37.75 22.75
C ALA A 26 3.56 -38.55 23.91
N THR A 27 4.39 -38.90 24.91
CA THR A 27 3.95 -39.62 26.10
C THR A 27 2.93 -38.82 26.93
N VAL A 28 3.12 -37.50 27.03
CA VAL A 28 2.21 -36.59 27.73
C VAL A 28 0.86 -36.51 27.00
N ILE A 29 0.87 -36.34 25.67
CA ILE A 29 -0.35 -36.30 24.84
C ILE A 29 -1.11 -37.63 24.93
N SER A 30 -0.42 -38.76 24.78
CA SER A 30 -1.05 -40.10 24.87
C SER A 30 -1.63 -40.40 26.25
N SER A 31 -1.11 -39.78 27.32
CA SER A 31 -1.60 -40.01 28.67
C SER A 31 -2.94 -39.32 28.97
N ASN A 32 -3.33 -38.32 28.17
CA ASN A 32 -4.52 -37.49 28.36
C ASN A 32 -4.66 -36.91 29.80
N ASP A 33 -3.54 -36.75 30.50
CA ASP A 33 -3.47 -36.29 31.89
C ASP A 33 -3.11 -34.79 31.92
N VAL A 34 -4.09 -33.97 32.33
CA VAL A 34 -3.97 -32.51 32.38
C VAL A 34 -2.87 -32.05 33.34
N VAL A 35 -2.65 -32.77 34.45
CA VAL A 35 -1.59 -32.43 35.42
C VAL A 35 -0.22 -32.67 34.80
N ARG A 36 -0.08 -33.74 34.00
CA ARG A 36 1.15 -34.02 33.27
C ARG A 36 1.44 -33.01 32.17
N ALA A 37 0.41 -32.62 31.43
CA ALA A 37 0.52 -31.57 30.43
C ALA A 37 0.96 -30.24 31.05
N LYS A 38 0.38 -29.86 32.18
CA LYS A 38 0.76 -28.64 32.90
C LYS A 38 2.22 -28.66 33.36
N LYS A 39 2.69 -29.77 33.95
CA LYS A 39 4.10 -29.94 34.35
C LYS A 39 5.07 -29.88 33.17
N PHE A 40 4.68 -30.42 32.02
CA PHE A 40 5.46 -30.32 30.79
C PHE A 40 5.58 -28.87 30.31
N ILE A 41 4.46 -28.13 30.31
CA ILE A 41 4.42 -26.73 29.92
C ILE A 41 5.27 -25.88 30.87
N ASP A 42 5.13 -26.04 32.18
CA ASP A 42 5.90 -25.29 33.19
C ASP A 42 7.42 -25.54 33.03
N HIS A 43 7.82 -26.78 32.75
CA HIS A 43 9.22 -27.13 32.52
C HIS A 43 9.75 -26.57 31.18
N VAL A 44 8.97 -26.63 30.12
CA VAL A 44 9.37 -26.08 28.81
C VAL A 44 9.47 -24.56 28.88
N LEU A 45 8.63 -23.89 29.66
CA LEU A 45 8.65 -22.45 29.87
C LEU A 45 9.71 -22.00 30.89
N SER A 46 10.44 -22.91 31.56
CA SER A 46 11.52 -22.53 32.48
C SER A 46 12.79 -22.10 31.71
N ASP A 47 13.66 -21.37 32.41
CA ASP A 47 14.96 -20.94 31.87
C ASP A 47 15.90 -22.12 31.51
N ASP A 48 15.54 -23.35 31.91
CA ASP A 48 16.35 -24.56 31.70
C ASP A 48 16.29 -25.08 30.24
N VAL A 49 15.31 -24.66 29.43
CA VAL A 49 15.10 -25.18 28.07
C VAL A 49 14.79 -24.11 27.00
N PRO A 50 15.59 -23.04 26.84
CA PRO A 50 15.22 -21.88 26.02
C PRO A 50 15.09 -22.19 24.51
N LEU A 51 15.86 -23.17 24.01
CA LEU A 51 15.88 -23.57 22.61
C LEU A 51 14.69 -24.46 22.21
N VAL A 52 14.14 -25.22 23.15
CA VAL A 52 13.01 -26.11 22.86
C VAL A 52 11.74 -25.28 22.69
N VAL A 53 11.56 -24.21 23.46
CA VAL A 53 10.45 -23.25 23.28
C VAL A 53 10.47 -22.62 21.89
N LEU A 54 11.67 -22.20 21.42
CA LEU A 54 11.83 -21.59 20.11
C LEU A 54 11.40 -22.55 19.00
N ILE A 55 11.93 -23.78 19.02
CA ILE A 55 11.62 -24.80 18.01
C ILE A 55 10.15 -25.20 18.04
N ILE A 56 9.54 -25.32 19.22
CA ILE A 56 8.12 -25.61 19.35
C ILE A 56 7.28 -24.49 18.74
N ARG A 57 7.60 -23.22 19.03
CA ARG A 57 6.91 -22.06 18.45
C ARG A 57 7.04 -22.01 16.92
N GLU A 58 8.24 -22.25 16.39
CA GLU A 58 8.46 -22.30 14.94
C GLU A 58 7.68 -23.43 14.27
N LYS A 59 7.75 -24.65 14.81
CA LYS A 59 7.02 -25.80 14.24
C LYS A 59 5.52 -25.65 14.36
N LEU A 60 5.03 -25.07 15.46
CA LEU A 60 3.60 -24.81 15.62
C LEU A 60 3.13 -23.68 14.70
N ALA A 61 3.97 -22.66 14.45
CA ALA A 61 3.67 -21.63 13.47
C ALA A 61 3.60 -22.21 12.05
N GLU A 62 4.54 -23.08 11.66
CA GLU A 62 4.51 -23.79 10.37
C GLU A 62 3.21 -24.61 10.20
N LEU A 63 2.75 -25.28 11.26
CA LEU A 63 1.48 -26.01 11.24
C LEU A 63 0.29 -25.07 11.04
N TYR A 64 0.21 -23.97 11.80
CA TYR A 64 -0.85 -22.98 11.62
C TYR A 64 -0.81 -22.32 10.23
N GLU A 65 0.37 -22.05 9.69
CA GLU A 65 0.57 -21.54 8.32
C GLU A 65 0.04 -22.54 7.29
N SER A 66 0.30 -23.84 7.46
CA SER A 66 -0.21 -24.90 6.58
C SER A 66 -1.74 -25.06 6.64
N GLU A 67 -2.35 -24.69 7.78
CA GLU A 67 -3.80 -24.68 7.99
C GLU A 67 -4.44 -23.31 7.62
N GLN A 68 -3.68 -22.38 7.05
CA GLN A 68 -4.12 -21.00 6.72
C GLN A 68 -4.65 -20.22 7.93
N GLN A 69 -4.18 -20.55 9.13
CA GLN A 69 -4.48 -19.83 10.37
C GLN A 69 -3.41 -18.76 10.61
N TRP A 70 -3.38 -17.74 9.75
CA TRP A 70 -2.29 -16.76 9.65
C TRP A 70 -2.04 -16.00 10.95
N SER A 71 -3.10 -15.43 11.56
CA SER A 71 -3.01 -14.73 12.85
C SER A 71 -2.43 -15.61 13.95
N LYS A 72 -2.79 -16.90 14.01
CA LYS A 72 -2.26 -17.81 15.04
C LYS A 72 -0.79 -18.15 14.79
N ALA A 73 -0.41 -18.35 13.53
CA ALA A 73 1.00 -18.54 13.17
C ALA A 73 1.84 -17.32 13.57
N ALA A 74 1.35 -16.11 13.27
CA ALA A 74 2.00 -14.85 13.66
C ALA A 74 2.14 -14.73 15.19
N GLN A 75 1.08 -15.05 15.94
CA GLN A 75 1.09 -15.05 17.41
C GLN A 75 2.09 -16.04 18.02
N MET A 76 2.28 -17.21 17.40
CA MET A 76 3.28 -18.18 17.86
C MET A 76 4.70 -17.63 17.72
N LEU A 77 5.01 -17.01 16.57
CA LEU A 77 6.31 -16.41 16.30
C LEU A 77 6.54 -15.12 17.09
N SER A 78 5.52 -14.29 17.31
CA SER A 78 5.65 -13.04 18.08
C SER A 78 5.99 -13.25 19.54
N GLY A 79 5.67 -14.42 20.11
CA GLY A 79 6.04 -14.77 21.47
C GLY A 79 7.47 -15.32 21.61
N ILE A 80 8.27 -15.33 20.53
CA ILE A 80 9.71 -15.52 20.62
C ILE A 80 10.31 -14.21 21.14
N ASP A 81 11.04 -14.27 22.24
CA ASP A 81 11.78 -13.11 22.77
C ASP A 81 12.99 -12.81 21.86
N LEU A 82 12.78 -11.92 20.89
CA LEU A 82 13.80 -11.48 19.94
C LEU A 82 14.80 -10.51 20.57
N ASP A 83 14.44 -9.85 21.67
CA ASP A 83 15.21 -8.77 22.31
C ASP A 83 16.06 -9.30 23.49
N SER A 84 15.91 -10.57 23.86
CA SER A 84 16.67 -11.22 24.94
C SER A 84 18.19 -11.10 24.75
N GLY A 85 18.85 -10.35 25.64
CA GLY A 85 20.31 -10.26 25.71
C GLY A 85 21.01 -11.56 26.15
N MET A 86 20.23 -12.57 26.56
CA MET A 86 20.74 -13.86 27.02
C MET A 86 21.14 -14.81 25.87
N ARG A 87 20.78 -14.46 24.64
CA ARG A 87 21.09 -15.21 23.43
C ARG A 87 21.83 -14.32 22.44
N VAL A 88 22.90 -14.83 21.82
CA VAL A 88 23.47 -14.23 20.62
C VAL A 88 22.50 -14.54 19.45
N ILE A 89 21.32 -13.93 19.46
CA ILE A 89 20.45 -13.91 18.28
C ILE A 89 21.07 -12.89 17.34
N ASP A 90 21.53 -13.32 16.17
CA ASP A 90 22.07 -12.38 15.19
C ASP A 90 20.95 -11.48 14.60
N ASP A 91 21.35 -10.32 14.10
CA ASP A 91 20.41 -9.34 13.55
C ASP A 91 19.70 -9.84 12.28
N ALA A 92 20.29 -10.79 11.54
CA ALA A 92 19.67 -11.40 10.37
C ALA A 92 18.52 -12.35 10.77
N PHE A 93 18.65 -13.12 11.85
CA PHE A 93 17.57 -13.93 12.40
C PHE A 93 16.41 -13.06 12.88
N ARG A 94 16.72 -11.96 13.59
CA ARG A 94 15.72 -10.98 14.05
C ARG A 94 14.96 -10.38 12.88
N LEU A 95 15.68 -9.92 11.85
CA LEU A 95 15.08 -9.37 10.63
C LEU A 95 14.17 -10.40 9.95
N THR A 96 14.66 -11.64 9.81
CA THR A 96 13.90 -12.75 9.20
C THR A 96 12.58 -12.98 9.92
N LYS A 97 12.60 -13.06 11.26
CA LYS A 97 11.38 -13.27 12.04
C LYS A 97 10.44 -12.07 12.01
N CYS A 98 10.96 -10.85 12.08
CA CYS A 98 10.12 -9.65 12.00
C CYS A 98 9.37 -9.57 10.66
N VAL A 99 10.06 -9.81 9.54
CA VAL A 99 9.44 -9.82 8.21
C VAL A 99 8.45 -10.98 8.07
N GLN A 100 8.78 -12.18 8.56
CA GLN A 100 7.87 -13.34 8.55
C GLN A 100 6.59 -13.06 9.35
N ILE A 101 6.71 -12.51 10.56
CA ILE A 101 5.55 -12.16 11.40
C ILE A 101 4.68 -11.11 10.71
N ALA A 102 5.28 -10.06 10.15
CA ALA A 102 4.55 -9.03 9.42
C ALA A 102 3.79 -9.61 8.22
N ARG A 103 4.43 -10.50 7.45
CA ARG A 103 3.79 -11.20 6.33
C ARG A 103 2.56 -11.99 6.78
N LEU A 104 2.68 -12.77 7.86
CA LEU A 104 1.57 -13.56 8.39
C LEU A 104 0.38 -12.70 8.83
N TYR A 105 0.63 -11.59 9.54
CA TYR A 105 -0.46 -10.66 9.91
C TYR A 105 -1.11 -10.01 8.68
N LEU A 106 -0.35 -9.75 7.62
CA LEU A 106 -0.87 -9.17 6.38
C LEU A 106 -1.77 -10.12 5.58
N GLU A 107 -1.67 -11.43 5.77
CA GLU A 107 -2.59 -12.38 5.13
C GLU A 107 -4.01 -12.33 5.73
N ASP A 108 -4.14 -11.82 6.96
CA ASP A 108 -5.43 -11.54 7.63
C ASP A 108 -5.77 -10.03 7.62
N ASP A 109 -5.12 -9.22 6.76
CA ASP A 109 -5.29 -7.75 6.68
C ASP A 109 -5.04 -7.00 8.01
N ASP A 110 -4.32 -7.60 8.98
CA ASP A 110 -3.99 -7.00 10.27
C ASP A 110 -2.77 -6.07 10.17
N ALA A 111 -3.00 -4.89 9.57
CA ALA A 111 -1.96 -3.90 9.36
C ALA A 111 -1.37 -3.34 10.66
N VAL A 112 -2.12 -3.36 11.76
CA VAL A 112 -1.68 -2.78 13.05
C VAL A 112 -0.59 -3.66 13.66
N ASN A 113 -0.83 -4.96 13.76
CA ASN A 113 0.17 -5.88 14.27
C ASN A 113 1.34 -6.04 13.29
N ALA A 114 1.07 -6.07 11.97
CA ALA A 114 2.13 -6.11 10.97
C ALA A 114 3.08 -4.91 11.06
N GLU A 115 2.55 -3.69 11.26
CA GLU A 115 3.36 -2.46 11.38
C GLU A 115 4.28 -2.49 12.60
N ALA A 116 3.85 -3.07 13.72
CA ALA A 116 4.70 -3.19 14.90
C ALA A 116 5.99 -3.97 14.61
N PHE A 117 5.91 -5.06 13.83
CA PHE A 117 7.06 -5.87 13.47
C PHE A 117 7.86 -5.29 12.30
N ILE A 118 7.22 -4.64 11.33
CA ILE A 118 7.94 -4.00 10.23
C ILE A 118 8.79 -2.82 10.73
N ASN A 119 8.32 -2.08 11.72
CA ASN A 119 9.08 -0.99 12.34
C ASN A 119 10.28 -1.52 13.14
N LYS A 120 10.21 -2.74 13.70
CA LYS A 120 11.41 -3.39 14.28
C LYS A 120 12.40 -3.78 13.20
N ALA A 121 11.91 -4.34 12.08
CA ALA A 121 12.73 -4.72 10.94
C ALA A 121 13.45 -3.51 10.28
N SER A 122 12.85 -2.32 10.29
CA SER A 122 13.41 -1.13 9.64
C SER A 122 14.77 -0.71 10.19
N PHE A 123 15.06 -1.01 11.47
CA PHE A 123 16.37 -0.71 12.08
C PHE A 123 17.47 -1.68 11.65
N LEU A 124 17.11 -2.85 11.15
CA LEU A 124 18.04 -3.93 10.79
C LEU A 124 18.25 -4.02 9.28
N VAL A 125 17.24 -3.64 8.49
CA VAL A 125 17.24 -3.81 7.02
C VAL A 125 18.37 -3.05 6.32
N SER A 126 18.79 -1.89 6.82
CA SER A 126 19.85 -1.07 6.20
C SER A 126 21.23 -1.74 6.26
N ASN A 127 21.46 -2.59 7.25
CA ASN A 127 22.74 -3.26 7.48
C ASN A 127 22.72 -4.71 6.97
N SER A 128 21.58 -5.18 6.45
CA SER A 128 21.40 -6.54 5.94
C SER A 128 21.96 -6.70 4.53
N GLN A 129 22.78 -7.73 4.34
CA GLN A 129 23.25 -8.17 3.02
C GLN A 129 22.24 -9.10 2.31
N GLN A 130 21.13 -9.44 2.95
CA GLN A 130 20.14 -10.37 2.40
C GLN A 130 19.15 -9.63 1.50
N GLU A 131 19.47 -9.58 0.20
CA GLU A 131 18.67 -8.83 -0.79
C GLU A 131 17.21 -9.32 -0.89
N VAL A 132 16.97 -10.64 -0.84
CA VAL A 132 15.61 -11.24 -0.86
C VAL A 132 14.79 -10.74 0.32
N LEU A 133 15.35 -10.77 1.52
CA LEU A 133 14.65 -10.36 2.73
C LEU A 133 14.37 -8.85 2.72
N ASN A 134 15.29 -8.06 2.18
CA ASN A 134 15.10 -6.62 1.99
C ASN A 134 13.97 -6.33 0.99
N LEU A 135 13.79 -7.15 -0.05
CA LEU A 135 12.64 -7.06 -0.95
C LEU A 135 11.33 -7.43 -0.25
N GLN A 136 11.29 -8.53 0.48
CA GLN A 136 10.11 -8.95 1.25
C GLN A 136 9.69 -7.87 2.26
N TYR A 137 10.65 -7.25 2.94
CA TYR A 137 10.43 -6.10 3.80
C TYR A 137 9.76 -4.94 3.04
N LYS A 138 10.29 -4.54 1.87
CA LYS A 138 9.73 -3.45 1.06
C LYS A 138 8.29 -3.74 0.64
N VAL A 139 8.00 -4.97 0.21
CA VAL A 139 6.65 -5.40 -0.18
C VAL A 139 5.68 -5.34 1.02
N CYS A 140 6.08 -5.86 2.18
CA CYS A 140 5.28 -5.79 3.40
C CYS A 140 5.01 -4.34 3.80
N TYR A 141 6.04 -3.49 3.78
CA TYR A 141 5.90 -2.07 4.13
C TYR A 141 4.93 -1.34 3.20
N ALA A 142 5.00 -1.59 1.88
CA ALA A 142 4.05 -1.02 0.91
C ALA A 142 2.60 -1.48 1.19
N ARG A 143 2.38 -2.79 1.45
CA ARG A 143 1.07 -3.35 1.81
C ARG A 143 0.49 -2.73 3.07
N ILE A 144 1.31 -2.52 4.09
CA ILE A 144 0.88 -1.89 5.36
C ILE A 144 0.40 -0.45 5.11
N LEU A 145 1.14 0.32 4.31
CA LEU A 145 0.76 1.70 3.97
C LEU A 145 -0.57 1.75 3.20
N ASP A 146 -0.78 0.84 2.25
CA ASP A 146 -2.03 0.71 1.48
C ASP A 146 -3.22 0.39 2.40
N LEU A 147 -3.09 -0.64 3.27
CA LEU A 147 -4.12 -1.01 4.25
C LEU A 147 -4.45 0.13 5.22
N LYS A 148 -3.45 0.90 5.64
CA LYS A 148 -3.62 2.09 6.49
C LYS A 148 -4.10 3.33 5.74
N ARG A 149 -4.44 3.20 4.45
CA ARG A 149 -4.95 4.28 3.57
C ARG A 149 -3.96 5.42 3.38
N LYS A 150 -2.65 5.16 3.58
CA LYS A 150 -1.57 6.09 3.25
C LYS A 150 -1.18 5.92 1.78
N PHE A 151 -2.16 6.09 0.90
CA PHE A 151 -2.06 5.67 -0.50
C PHE A 151 -0.90 6.32 -1.25
N LEU A 152 -0.63 7.60 -1.02
CA LEU A 152 0.46 8.28 -1.72
C LEU A 152 1.83 7.71 -1.33
N GLU A 153 2.04 7.41 -0.05
CA GLU A 153 3.26 6.77 0.45
C GLU A 153 3.38 5.33 -0.08
N ALA A 154 2.27 4.58 -0.07
CA ALA A 154 2.19 3.24 -0.63
C ALA A 154 2.53 3.23 -2.13
N ALA A 155 1.98 4.18 -2.89
CA ALA A 155 2.19 4.30 -4.33
C ALA A 155 3.66 4.48 -4.68
N LEU A 156 4.38 5.34 -3.96
CA LEU A 156 5.82 5.54 -4.14
C LEU A 156 6.60 4.25 -3.89
N ARG A 157 6.27 3.51 -2.82
CA ARG A 157 6.93 2.23 -2.50
C ARG A 157 6.64 1.15 -3.54
N TYR A 158 5.39 1.03 -3.98
CA TYR A 158 5.01 0.11 -5.05
C TYR A 158 5.69 0.44 -6.37
N TYR A 159 5.80 1.74 -6.70
CA TYR A 159 6.53 2.18 -7.89
C TYR A 159 8.02 1.83 -7.78
N ASP A 160 8.67 2.09 -6.65
CA ASP A 160 10.07 1.71 -6.41
C ASP A 160 10.29 0.20 -6.58
N ILE A 161 9.35 -0.64 -6.11
CA ILE A 161 9.40 -2.10 -6.27
C ILE A 161 9.28 -2.47 -7.76
N SER A 162 8.38 -1.83 -8.51
CA SER A 162 8.21 -2.10 -9.95
C SER A 162 9.43 -1.76 -10.79
N GLN A 163 10.34 -0.92 -10.29
CA GLN A 163 11.56 -0.48 -10.99
C GLN A 163 12.76 -1.41 -10.75
N ILE A 164 12.57 -2.53 -10.05
CA ILE A 164 13.65 -3.49 -9.82
C ILE A 164 14.02 -4.17 -11.14
N GLU A 165 15.20 -3.86 -11.65
CA GLU A 165 15.73 -4.43 -12.90
C GLU A 165 16.31 -5.84 -12.72
N LYS A 166 16.76 -6.16 -11.49
CA LYS A 166 17.34 -7.48 -11.17
C LYS A 166 16.26 -8.55 -11.28
N ARG A 167 16.32 -9.40 -12.30
CA ARG A 167 15.39 -10.53 -12.49
C ARG A 167 15.70 -11.74 -11.61
N GLN A 168 16.86 -11.73 -10.97
CA GLN A 168 17.28 -12.75 -10.03
C GLN A 168 17.91 -12.09 -8.82
N ILE A 169 17.44 -12.46 -7.62
CA ILE A 169 17.98 -12.00 -6.35
C ILE A 169 18.28 -13.23 -5.50
N GLY A 170 19.58 -13.55 -5.36
CA GLY A 170 19.99 -14.81 -4.74
C GLY A 170 19.47 -16.02 -5.54
N ASP A 171 18.76 -16.91 -4.85
CA ASP A 171 18.15 -18.11 -5.46
C ASP A 171 16.71 -17.89 -5.94
N GLU A 172 16.13 -16.70 -5.71
CA GLU A 172 14.76 -16.37 -6.12
C GLU A 172 14.75 -15.62 -7.46
N GLU A 173 13.92 -16.11 -8.38
CA GLU A 173 13.59 -15.42 -9.63
C GLU A 173 12.44 -14.44 -9.39
N ILE A 174 12.60 -13.19 -9.82
CA ILE A 174 11.52 -12.20 -9.70
C ILE A 174 10.59 -12.37 -10.90
N ASP A 175 9.38 -12.81 -10.59
CA ASP A 175 8.29 -12.90 -11.55
C ASP A 175 7.96 -11.51 -12.16
N GLU A 176 7.94 -11.44 -13.49
CA GLU A 176 7.54 -10.22 -14.19
C GLU A 176 6.09 -9.83 -13.87
N GLU A 177 5.22 -10.81 -13.63
CA GLU A 177 3.83 -10.57 -13.24
C GLU A 177 3.76 -9.86 -11.88
N ALA A 178 4.61 -10.22 -10.92
CA ALA A 178 4.67 -9.56 -9.62
C ALA A 178 5.10 -8.08 -9.71
N LEU A 179 6.02 -7.76 -10.64
CA LEU A 179 6.44 -6.37 -10.89
C LEU A 179 5.35 -5.56 -11.59
N GLU A 180 4.62 -6.18 -12.52
CA GLU A 180 3.44 -5.56 -13.14
C GLU A 180 2.33 -5.31 -12.11
N GLN A 181 2.08 -6.27 -11.21
CA GLN A 181 1.15 -6.11 -10.09
C GLN A 181 1.56 -4.97 -9.15
N ALA A 182 2.86 -4.83 -8.85
CA ALA A 182 3.37 -3.70 -8.07
C ALA A 182 3.13 -2.37 -8.79
N LEU A 183 3.37 -2.29 -10.10
CA LEU A 183 3.09 -1.09 -10.88
C LEU A 183 1.59 -0.76 -10.88
N SER A 184 0.73 -1.77 -11.06
CA SER A 184 -0.73 -1.61 -10.98
C SER A 184 -1.19 -1.13 -9.61
N ALA A 185 -0.60 -1.65 -8.52
CA ALA A 185 -0.86 -1.18 -7.17
C ALA A 185 -0.42 0.27 -6.96
N ALA A 186 0.72 0.68 -7.56
CA ALA A 186 1.18 2.07 -7.52
C ALA A 186 0.19 3.02 -8.20
N VAL A 187 -0.32 2.64 -9.38
CA VAL A 187 -1.34 3.42 -10.11
C VAL A 187 -2.64 3.50 -9.30
N THR A 188 -3.11 2.37 -8.79
CA THR A 188 -4.33 2.27 -7.97
C THR A 188 -4.24 3.18 -6.75
N CYS A 189 -3.17 3.07 -5.97
CA CYS A 189 -2.94 3.90 -4.79
C CYS A 189 -2.86 5.40 -5.16
N THR A 190 -2.20 5.74 -6.27
CA THR A 190 -2.11 7.15 -6.70
C THR A 190 -3.49 7.72 -7.06
N ILE A 191 -4.34 6.92 -7.72
CA ILE A 191 -5.71 7.33 -8.07
C ILE A 191 -6.56 7.54 -6.82
N LEU A 192 -6.45 6.63 -5.83
CA LEU A 192 -7.18 6.70 -4.55
C LEU A 192 -6.67 7.78 -3.58
N ALA A 193 -5.43 8.25 -3.74
CA ALA A 193 -4.88 9.31 -2.91
C ALA A 193 -5.66 10.63 -3.06
N ALA A 194 -5.69 11.44 -2.00
CA ALA A 194 -6.32 12.75 -2.01
C ALA A 194 -5.69 13.67 -3.07
N ALA A 195 -6.52 14.50 -3.71
CA ALA A 195 -6.06 15.46 -4.71
C ALA A 195 -5.07 16.47 -4.10
N GLY A 196 -3.97 16.76 -4.80
CA GLY A 196 -2.98 17.74 -4.38
C GLY A 196 -1.66 17.68 -5.16
N PRO A 197 -0.72 18.63 -4.95
CA PRO A 197 0.48 18.78 -5.78
C PRO A 197 1.41 17.56 -5.79
N GLN A 198 1.49 16.83 -4.67
CA GLN A 198 2.30 15.61 -4.60
C GLN A 198 1.69 14.49 -5.45
N ARG A 199 0.36 14.30 -5.38
CA ARG A 199 -0.36 13.32 -6.21
C ARG A 199 -0.20 13.63 -7.70
N SER A 200 -0.34 14.90 -8.11
CA SER A 200 -0.17 15.30 -9.51
C SER A 200 1.23 14.99 -10.05
N ARG A 201 2.27 15.14 -9.21
CA ARG A 201 3.64 14.73 -9.58
C ARG A 201 3.76 13.22 -9.79
N VAL A 202 3.19 12.41 -8.90
CA VAL A 202 3.24 10.94 -9.02
C VAL A 202 2.43 10.47 -10.25
N LEU A 203 1.26 11.06 -10.50
CA LEU A 203 0.48 10.81 -11.72
C LEU A 203 1.29 11.11 -12.99
N ALA A 204 2.03 12.23 -13.02
CA ALA A 204 2.87 12.58 -14.15
C ALA A 204 3.99 11.57 -14.38
N THR A 205 4.61 11.06 -13.31
CA THR A 205 5.63 10.01 -13.39
C THR A 205 5.03 8.72 -13.97
N LEU A 206 3.88 8.27 -13.43
CA LEU A 206 3.22 7.04 -13.88
C LEU A 206 2.71 7.13 -15.31
N TYR A 207 2.14 8.29 -15.70
CA TYR A 207 1.63 8.48 -17.07
C TYR A 207 2.74 8.45 -18.13
N LYS A 208 3.95 8.92 -17.78
CA LYS A 208 5.13 8.90 -18.67
C LYS A 208 5.82 7.54 -18.72
N ASP A 209 5.56 6.64 -17.77
CA ASP A 209 6.07 5.28 -17.79
C ASP A 209 5.30 4.45 -18.83
N GLU A 210 5.96 4.10 -19.94
CA GLU A 210 5.33 3.34 -21.03
C GLU A 210 4.76 1.99 -20.58
N ARG A 211 5.28 1.39 -19.50
CA ARG A 211 4.76 0.13 -18.96
C ARG A 211 3.34 0.29 -18.43
N CYS A 212 2.98 1.48 -17.95
CA CYS A 212 1.63 1.77 -17.51
C CYS A 212 0.62 1.66 -18.65
N SER A 213 1.01 1.92 -19.91
CA SER A 213 0.10 1.84 -21.07
C SER A 213 -0.47 0.44 -21.34
N LYS A 214 0.20 -0.60 -20.83
CA LYS A 214 -0.22 -2.00 -20.95
C LYS A 214 -1.20 -2.43 -19.86
N LEU A 215 -1.30 -1.65 -18.78
CA LEU A 215 -2.15 -1.98 -17.64
C LEU A 215 -3.62 -1.75 -17.97
N LYS A 216 -4.50 -2.62 -17.47
CA LYS A 216 -5.96 -2.48 -17.62
C LYS A 216 -6.49 -1.16 -17.06
N ILE A 217 -5.88 -0.67 -15.98
CA ILE A 217 -6.23 0.58 -15.30
C ILE A 217 -5.77 1.86 -16.03
N TYR A 218 -4.98 1.74 -17.11
CA TYR A 218 -4.41 2.89 -17.83
C TYR A 218 -5.42 3.94 -18.30
N PRO A 219 -6.61 3.59 -18.83
CA PRO A 219 -7.59 4.60 -19.26
C PRO A 219 -8.00 5.56 -18.13
N ILE A 220 -8.07 5.06 -16.90
CA ILE A 220 -8.40 5.87 -15.72
C ILE A 220 -7.21 6.72 -15.33
N LEU A 221 -6.00 6.14 -15.28
CA LEU A 221 -4.77 6.90 -15.05
C LEU A 221 -4.66 8.09 -16.03
N GLN A 222 -4.88 7.84 -17.32
CA GLN A 222 -4.85 8.87 -18.35
C GLN A 222 -5.88 9.97 -18.08
N LYS A 223 -7.13 9.62 -17.77
CA LYS A 223 -8.17 10.62 -17.47
C LYS A 223 -7.86 11.41 -16.21
N VAL A 224 -7.39 10.74 -15.16
CA VAL A 224 -7.04 11.39 -13.89
C VAL A 224 -5.86 12.34 -14.10
N TYR A 225 -4.82 11.92 -14.83
CA TYR A 225 -3.66 12.75 -15.14
C TYR A 225 -4.01 13.95 -16.03
N LEU A 226 -4.85 13.75 -17.05
CA LEU A 226 -5.34 14.82 -17.92
C LEU A 226 -6.50 15.61 -17.30
N GLU A 227 -6.78 15.38 -16.02
CA GLU A 227 -7.79 16.08 -15.22
C GLU A 227 -9.17 16.11 -15.88
N ARG A 228 -9.54 15.01 -16.52
CA ARG A 228 -10.86 14.80 -17.13
C ARG A 228 -11.84 14.26 -16.08
N ILE A 229 -13.11 14.62 -16.24
CA ILE A 229 -14.21 14.08 -15.45
C ILE A 229 -14.34 12.57 -15.72
N LEU A 230 -14.39 11.80 -14.63
CA LEU A 230 -14.66 10.36 -14.62
C LEU A 230 -16.16 10.10 -14.49
N ARG A 231 -16.72 9.30 -15.39
CA ARG A 231 -18.15 8.97 -15.37
C ARG A 231 -18.40 7.74 -14.51
N LYS A 232 -19.62 7.65 -13.95
CA LYS A 232 -20.04 6.55 -13.06
C LYS A 232 -19.72 5.13 -13.58
N PRO A 233 -19.99 4.76 -14.86
CA PRO A 233 -19.67 3.42 -15.35
C PRO A 233 -18.17 3.08 -15.29
N GLU A 234 -17.30 4.07 -15.42
CA GLU A 234 -15.85 3.90 -15.39
C GLU A 234 -15.34 3.77 -13.96
N ILE A 235 -15.97 4.52 -13.03
CA ILE A 235 -15.72 4.41 -11.59
C ILE A 235 -16.19 3.04 -11.08
N ASP A 236 -17.37 2.58 -11.50
CA ASP A 236 -17.91 1.28 -11.11
C ASP A 236 -17.02 0.14 -11.63
N ALA A 237 -16.56 0.21 -12.89
CA ALA A 237 -15.62 -0.76 -13.45
C ALA A 237 -14.28 -0.79 -12.69
N PHE A 238 -13.78 0.39 -12.28
CA PHE A 238 -12.58 0.47 -11.45
C PHE A 238 -12.79 -0.12 -10.05
N ALA A 239 -13.96 0.16 -9.46
CA ALA A 239 -14.30 -0.36 -8.16
C ALA A 239 -14.24 -1.89 -8.15
N GLU A 240 -14.71 -2.58 -9.19
CA GLU A 240 -14.63 -4.05 -9.27
C GLU A 240 -13.20 -4.61 -9.17
N GLU A 241 -12.18 -3.86 -9.61
CA GLU A 241 -10.78 -4.28 -9.52
C GLU A 241 -10.14 -4.00 -8.14
N LEU A 242 -10.78 -3.22 -7.27
CA LEU A 242 -10.23 -2.85 -5.96
C LEU A 242 -10.34 -3.97 -4.92
N LYS A 243 -9.36 -4.01 -4.01
CA LYS A 243 -9.37 -4.89 -2.84
C LYS A 243 -10.41 -4.45 -1.81
N ALA A 244 -10.83 -5.37 -0.95
CA ALA A 244 -11.85 -5.10 0.07
C ALA A 244 -11.51 -3.91 0.97
N HIS A 245 -10.26 -3.79 1.43
CA HIS A 245 -9.83 -2.66 2.27
C HIS A 245 -9.82 -1.31 1.54
N GLN A 246 -9.62 -1.30 0.22
CA GLN A 246 -9.69 -0.10 -0.62
C GLN A 246 -11.13 0.36 -0.87
N LYS A 247 -12.12 -0.53 -0.65
CA LYS A 247 -13.57 -0.23 -0.70
C LYS A 247 -14.16 0.13 0.66
N ALA A 248 -13.31 0.34 1.68
CA ALA A 248 -13.80 0.53 3.03
C ALA A 248 -14.65 1.81 3.16
N LEU A 249 -15.76 1.68 3.88
CA LEU A 249 -16.65 2.80 4.18
C LEU A 249 -16.00 3.80 5.15
N LEU A 250 -16.26 5.07 4.89
CA LEU A 250 -15.92 6.21 5.71
C LEU A 250 -17.13 6.61 6.57
N PRO A 251 -16.93 7.47 7.59
CA PRO A 251 -18.02 7.90 8.49
C PRO A 251 -19.22 8.57 7.81
N ASP A 252 -19.05 9.06 6.58
CA ASP A 252 -20.08 9.70 5.76
C ASP A 252 -20.80 8.73 4.79
N ASN A 253 -20.62 7.41 4.99
CA ASN A 253 -21.11 6.31 4.14
C ASN A 253 -20.57 6.31 2.70
N PHE A 254 -19.55 7.12 2.40
CA PHE A 254 -18.81 6.99 1.15
C PHE A 254 -17.69 5.97 1.30
N THR A 255 -17.34 5.29 0.23
CA THR A 255 -16.08 4.55 0.18
C THR A 255 -14.89 5.51 0.01
N VAL A 256 -13.69 5.01 0.27
CA VAL A 256 -12.46 5.74 -0.07
C VAL A 256 -12.43 6.13 -1.54
N LEU A 257 -12.86 5.21 -2.43
CA LEU A 257 -12.94 5.47 -3.86
C LEU A 257 -13.91 6.61 -4.17
N ASP A 258 -15.13 6.57 -3.63
CA ASP A 258 -16.13 7.62 -3.86
C ASP A 258 -15.57 8.98 -3.51
N ARG A 259 -14.93 9.08 -2.33
CA ARG A 259 -14.29 10.31 -1.86
C ARG A 259 -13.25 10.81 -2.85
N ALA A 260 -12.35 9.94 -3.29
CA ALA A 260 -11.28 10.29 -4.22
C ALA A 260 -11.84 10.75 -5.58
N MET A 261 -12.87 10.06 -6.10
CA MET A 261 -13.45 10.37 -7.40
C MET A 261 -14.29 11.65 -7.39
N ILE A 262 -15.03 11.91 -6.31
CA ILE A 262 -15.78 13.16 -6.14
C ILE A 262 -14.82 14.36 -6.07
N GLU A 263 -13.78 14.27 -5.23
CA GLU A 263 -12.79 15.36 -5.12
C GLU A 263 -12.03 15.58 -6.43
N HIS A 264 -11.68 14.50 -7.14
CA HIS A 264 -11.07 14.58 -8.46
C HIS A 264 -12.00 15.26 -9.48
N ASN A 265 -13.25 14.80 -9.60
CA ASN A 265 -14.20 15.36 -10.56
C ASN A 265 -14.53 16.82 -10.27
N LEU A 266 -14.56 17.22 -8.99
CA LEU A 266 -14.75 18.61 -8.59
C LEU A 266 -13.56 19.49 -9.02
N LEU A 267 -12.33 19.02 -8.81
CA LEU A 267 -11.14 19.72 -9.31
C LEU A 267 -11.10 19.77 -10.85
N SER A 268 -11.55 18.72 -11.53
CA SER A 268 -11.72 18.74 -12.98
C SER A 268 -12.78 19.76 -13.43
N ALA A 269 -13.90 19.86 -12.71
CA ALA A 269 -14.94 20.83 -13.00
C ALA A 269 -14.44 22.27 -12.82
N SER A 270 -13.58 22.53 -11.83
CA SER A 270 -13.03 23.88 -11.61
C SER A 270 -12.18 24.39 -12.77
N LYS A 271 -11.69 23.51 -13.64
CA LYS A 271 -10.93 23.88 -14.85
C LYS A 271 -11.80 24.04 -16.10
N LEU A 272 -13.06 23.63 -16.02
CA LEU A 272 -13.99 23.63 -17.16
C LEU A 272 -15.07 24.70 -17.03
N TYR A 273 -15.44 25.03 -15.80
CA TYR A 273 -16.50 25.99 -15.50
C TYR A 273 -15.90 27.22 -14.82
N THR A 274 -16.39 28.41 -15.17
CA THR A 274 -16.17 29.62 -14.37
C THR A 274 -17.03 29.59 -13.11
N ASN A 275 -18.25 29.08 -13.23
CA ASN A 275 -19.18 28.86 -12.12
C ASN A 275 -20.18 27.76 -12.47
N ILE A 276 -20.79 27.16 -11.44
CA ILE A 276 -21.81 26.12 -11.59
C ILE A 276 -22.74 26.12 -10.36
N SER A 277 -24.03 25.84 -10.56
CA SER A 277 -24.98 25.68 -9.46
C SER A 277 -24.72 24.38 -8.69
N PHE A 278 -25.03 24.32 -7.39
CA PHE A 278 -24.86 23.10 -6.62
C PHE A 278 -25.76 21.94 -7.08
N ASP A 279 -26.91 22.23 -7.69
CA ASP A 279 -27.79 21.21 -8.27
C ASP A 279 -27.14 20.51 -9.48
N GLU A 280 -26.57 21.29 -10.39
CA GLU A 280 -25.85 20.76 -11.56
C GLU A 280 -24.54 20.10 -11.15
N LEU A 281 -23.82 20.68 -10.19
CA LEU A 281 -22.60 20.11 -9.65
C LEU A 281 -22.86 18.78 -8.95
N GLY A 282 -23.91 18.69 -8.13
CA GLY A 282 -24.35 17.43 -7.51
C GLY A 282 -24.67 16.37 -8.57
N THR A 283 -25.38 16.75 -9.63
CA THR A 283 -25.67 15.87 -10.77
C THR A 283 -24.41 15.38 -11.48
N LEU A 284 -23.44 16.28 -11.71
CA LEU A 284 -22.15 15.97 -12.35
C LEU A 284 -21.30 15.01 -11.50
N LEU A 285 -21.29 15.21 -10.18
CA LEU A 285 -20.54 14.41 -9.21
C LEU A 285 -21.27 13.13 -8.80
N GLY A 286 -22.57 13.00 -9.09
CA GLY A 286 -23.41 11.88 -8.69
C GLY A 286 -23.75 11.86 -7.20
N ILE A 287 -23.87 13.04 -6.57
CA ILE A 287 -24.16 13.21 -5.14
C ILE A 287 -25.22 14.28 -4.90
N ASP A 288 -25.74 14.33 -3.67
CA ASP A 288 -26.67 15.37 -3.23
C ASP A 288 -26.04 16.78 -3.30
N PRO A 289 -26.77 17.83 -3.74
CA PRO A 289 -26.26 19.20 -3.85
C PRO A 289 -25.65 19.75 -2.57
N HIS A 290 -26.27 19.50 -1.41
CA HIS A 290 -25.75 19.96 -0.13
C HIS A 290 -24.46 19.22 0.27
N LYS A 291 -24.31 17.96 -0.16
CA LYS A 291 -23.03 17.25 -0.01
C LYS A 291 -21.97 17.82 -0.95
N ALA A 292 -22.31 18.18 -2.18
CA ALA A 292 -21.39 18.81 -3.12
C ALA A 292 -20.85 20.14 -2.56
N GLU A 293 -21.72 21.01 -2.04
CA GLU A 293 -21.33 22.26 -1.37
C GLU A 293 -20.35 22.01 -0.21
N LYS A 294 -20.67 21.08 0.68
CA LYS A 294 -19.81 20.76 1.83
C LYS A 294 -18.43 20.24 1.42
N ILE A 295 -18.36 19.45 0.34
CA ILE A 295 -17.10 18.93 -0.19
C ILE A 295 -16.29 20.06 -0.83
N ALA A 296 -16.94 20.92 -1.61
CA ALA A 296 -16.30 22.06 -2.26
C ALA A 296 -15.76 23.07 -1.25
N SER A 297 -16.56 23.42 -0.24
CA SER A 297 -16.15 24.28 0.87
C SER A 297 -14.89 23.74 1.56
N ARG A 298 -14.83 22.42 1.81
CA ARG A 298 -13.65 21.79 2.40
C ARG A 298 -12.43 21.85 1.50
N MET A 299 -12.59 21.61 0.19
CA MET A 299 -11.48 21.68 -0.77
C MET A 299 -10.92 23.10 -0.91
N ILE A 300 -11.78 24.12 -0.85
CA ILE A 300 -11.36 25.53 -0.80
C ILE A 300 -10.63 25.83 0.51
N TYR A 301 -11.20 25.43 1.65
CA TYR A 301 -10.59 25.64 2.97
C TYR A 301 -9.21 24.99 3.12
N GLU A 302 -9.01 23.81 2.52
CA GLU A 302 -7.74 23.08 2.53
C GLU A 302 -6.73 23.57 1.46
N ASP A 303 -7.05 24.65 0.73
CA ASP A 303 -6.22 25.22 -0.36
C ASP A 303 -5.90 24.20 -1.47
N ARG A 304 -6.83 23.27 -1.71
CA ARG A 304 -6.71 22.25 -2.76
C ARG A 304 -7.44 22.61 -4.04
N MET A 305 -8.28 23.63 -3.99
CA MET A 305 -9.05 24.17 -5.10
C MET A 305 -9.33 25.65 -4.79
N ARG A 306 -9.13 26.54 -5.76
CA ARG A 306 -9.46 27.97 -5.58
C ARG A 306 -10.89 28.25 -6.05
N GLY A 307 -11.55 29.16 -5.34
CA GLY A 307 -12.90 29.56 -5.64
C GLY A 307 -13.62 30.15 -4.44
N SER A 308 -14.83 30.64 -4.68
CA SER A 308 -15.73 31.20 -3.68
C SER A 308 -17.12 30.60 -3.82
N ILE A 309 -17.85 30.54 -2.70
CA ILE A 309 -19.21 29.98 -2.66
C ILE A 309 -20.19 31.11 -2.38
N ASP A 310 -21.16 31.30 -3.27
CA ASP A 310 -22.34 32.12 -3.01
C ASP A 310 -23.45 31.22 -2.48
N GLN A 311 -23.68 31.29 -1.17
CA GLN A 311 -24.69 30.47 -0.50
C GLN A 311 -26.13 30.96 -0.76
N VAL A 312 -26.32 32.23 -1.16
CA VAL A 312 -27.66 32.78 -1.43
C VAL A 312 -28.14 32.30 -2.79
N GLU A 313 -27.27 32.35 -3.80
CA GLU A 313 -27.58 31.87 -5.15
C GLU A 313 -27.33 30.36 -5.33
N ALA A 314 -26.73 29.70 -4.34
CA ALA A 314 -26.34 28.29 -4.38
C ALA A 314 -25.42 27.95 -5.57
N VAL A 315 -24.44 28.83 -5.82
CA VAL A 315 -23.47 28.73 -6.92
C VAL A 315 -22.05 28.75 -6.37
N ILE A 316 -21.17 27.92 -6.94
CA ILE A 316 -19.73 28.02 -6.73
C ILE A 316 -19.09 28.75 -7.90
N HIS A 317 -18.20 29.69 -7.59
CA HIS A 317 -17.34 30.37 -8.55
C HIS A 317 -15.94 29.80 -8.43
N PHE A 318 -15.38 29.34 -9.54
CA PHE A 318 -14.02 28.84 -9.60
C PHE A 318 -13.07 29.97 -9.99
N GLU A 319 -11.92 30.01 -9.33
CA GLU A 319 -10.86 30.97 -9.65
C GLU A 319 -9.74 30.23 -10.37
N ASP A 320 -9.29 30.80 -11.48
CA ASP A 320 -8.10 30.33 -12.17
C ASP A 320 -6.87 31.03 -11.59
N ASP A 321 -5.73 30.35 -11.56
CA ASP A 321 -4.45 30.93 -11.07
C ASP A 321 -3.91 32.03 -12.00
N THR A 322 -4.49 32.15 -13.19
CA THR A 322 -4.01 33.02 -14.27
C THR A 322 -4.70 34.39 -14.21
N GLU A 323 -3.93 35.46 -13.95
CA GLU A 323 -4.45 36.83 -14.08
C GLU A 323 -4.93 37.08 -15.53
N GLU A 324 -6.01 37.85 -15.71
CA GLU A 324 -6.60 38.10 -17.05
C GLU A 324 -5.57 38.58 -18.08
N LEU A 325 -4.62 39.44 -17.65
CA LEU A 325 -3.53 39.91 -18.51
C LEU A 325 -2.54 38.79 -18.87
N GLN A 326 -2.23 37.91 -17.93
CA GLN A 326 -1.38 36.75 -18.20
C GLN A 326 -2.08 35.76 -19.15
N GLN A 327 -3.41 35.61 -19.03
CA GLN A 327 -4.20 34.80 -19.95
C GLN A 327 -4.20 35.40 -21.37
N TRP A 328 -4.30 36.73 -21.47
CA TRP A 328 -4.17 37.43 -22.75
C TRP A 328 -2.78 37.24 -23.38
N ASP A 329 -1.71 37.38 -22.59
CA ASP A 329 -0.34 37.11 -23.04
C ASP A 329 -0.18 35.66 -23.53
N GLN A 330 -0.72 34.68 -22.80
CA GLN A 330 -0.71 33.27 -23.20
C GLN A 330 -1.46 33.04 -24.52
N GLN A 331 -2.58 33.73 -24.76
CA GLN A 331 -3.31 33.64 -26.04
C GLN A 331 -2.49 34.19 -27.20
N ILE A 332 -1.77 35.30 -27.00
CA ILE A 332 -0.86 35.86 -28.01
C ILE A 332 0.26 34.86 -28.31
N VAL A 333 0.88 34.28 -27.28
CA VAL A 333 1.92 33.25 -27.43
C VAL A 333 1.37 32.04 -28.20
N GLY A 334 0.19 31.55 -27.85
CA GLY A 334 -0.47 30.42 -28.51
C GLY A 334 -0.78 30.70 -29.99
N LEU A 335 -1.24 31.92 -30.32
CA LEU A 335 -1.46 32.33 -31.71
C LEU A 335 -0.14 32.36 -32.50
N CYS A 336 0.92 32.90 -31.92
CA CYS A 336 2.25 32.93 -32.54
C CYS A 336 2.82 31.52 -32.76
N GLN A 337 2.66 30.62 -31.79
CA GLN A 337 3.06 29.21 -31.94
C GLN A 337 2.26 28.49 -33.03
N ALA A 338 0.93 28.66 -33.06
CA ALA A 338 0.10 28.09 -34.11
C ALA A 338 0.49 28.61 -35.51
N LEU A 339 0.83 29.90 -35.63
CA LEU A 339 1.35 30.47 -36.87
C LEU A 339 2.68 29.80 -37.26
N ASN A 340 3.62 29.64 -36.34
CA ASN A 340 4.88 28.96 -36.60
C ASN A 340 4.67 27.51 -37.03
N ASP A 341 3.77 26.77 -36.38
CA ASP A 341 3.44 25.38 -36.74
C ASP A 341 2.87 25.27 -38.16
N VAL A 342 2.04 26.24 -38.57
CA VAL A 342 1.52 26.33 -39.94
C VAL A 342 2.64 26.61 -40.93
N LEU A 343 3.53 27.56 -40.65
CA LEU A 343 4.68 27.89 -41.51
C LEU A 343 5.62 26.69 -41.66
N ASP A 344 5.91 25.97 -40.57
CA ASP A 344 6.70 24.74 -40.57
C ASP A 344 6.02 23.63 -41.37
N SER A 345 4.69 23.49 -41.25
CA SER A 345 3.94 22.52 -42.05
C SER A 345 3.92 22.90 -43.53
N MET A 346 3.89 24.18 -43.88
CA MET A 346 3.99 24.65 -45.27
C MET A 346 5.37 24.38 -45.83
N ALA A 347 6.43 24.65 -45.06
CA ALA A 347 7.83 24.36 -45.41
C ALA A 347 8.02 22.87 -45.71
N LYS A 348 7.56 21.99 -44.80
CA LYS A 348 7.62 20.52 -44.97
C LYS A 348 6.88 20.02 -46.21
N LYS A 349 5.86 20.75 -46.67
CA LYS A 349 5.07 20.43 -47.87
C LYS A 349 5.60 21.11 -49.15
N GLY A 350 6.71 21.86 -49.08
CA GLY A 350 7.31 22.54 -50.22
C GLY A 350 6.48 23.73 -50.75
N LEU A 351 5.57 24.27 -49.94
CA LEU A 351 4.80 25.47 -50.29
C LEU A 351 5.65 26.72 -50.10
N ALA A 352 5.49 27.70 -50.99
CA ALA A 352 6.17 28.98 -50.86
C ALA A 352 5.68 29.72 -49.60
N ILE A 353 6.62 30.05 -48.71
CA ILE A 353 6.35 30.81 -47.50
C ILE A 353 6.40 32.29 -47.88
N PRO A 354 5.32 33.07 -47.70
CA PRO A 354 5.39 34.52 -47.86
C PRO A 354 6.30 35.07 -46.77
N VAL A 355 7.41 35.68 -47.18
CA VAL A 355 8.41 36.33 -46.30
C VAL A 355 7.92 37.72 -45.91
#